data_AF-D3S0P8-F1
#
_entry.id   AF-D3S0P8-F1
#
_cell.length_a   1.000
_cell.length_b   1.000
_cell.length_c   1.000
_cell.angle_alpha   90.00
_cell.angle_beta   90.00
_cell.angle_gamma   90.00
#
_symmetry.space_group_name_H-M   'P 1'
#
loop_
_entity.id
_entity.type
_entity.pdbx_description
1 polymer ?
#
loop_
_entity_poly.entity_id
_entity_poly.type
_entity_poly.pdbx_seq_one_letter_code
_entity_poly.pdbx_strand_id
1 'polypeptide(L)'
;MEEVKKKILEAFRIARESNEKPWELQDKLKKVFPSVVAVGDDLSFTVKLEKDVTVDEEKVLSLGAKKVKIYPFKNAYRFEKGFVAVEGKFLRISRDVDEKILREFLDALS
;
A
#
# COMPACT_ATOMS: atom_id res chain seq x y z
N MET A 1 9.18 7.83 10.33
CA MET A 1 8.16 6.96 9.71
C MET A 1 6.74 7.55 9.81
N GLU A 2 6.39 8.18 10.92
CA GLU A 2 5.02 8.69 11.16
C GLU A 2 4.45 9.58 10.05
N GLU A 3 5.23 10.56 9.57
CA GLU A 3 4.81 11.45 8.48
C GLU A 3 4.56 10.69 7.16
N VAL A 4 5.37 9.67 6.88
CA VAL A 4 5.21 8.82 5.70
C VAL A 4 3.93 8.00 5.79
N LYS A 5 3.62 7.45 6.96
CA LYS A 5 2.36 6.71 7.20
C LYS A 5 1.14 7.60 6.95
N LYS A 6 1.17 8.85 7.45
CA LYS A 6 0.09 9.83 7.21
C LYS A 6 -0.13 10.06 5.72
N LYS A 7 0.93 10.32 4.96
CA LYS A 7 0.85 10.53 3.51
C LYS A 7 0.36 9.29 2.75
N ILE A 8 0.78 8.10 3.17
CA ILE A 8 0.27 6.83 2.59
C ILE A 8 -1.23 6.68 2.84
N LEU A 9 -1.70 6.95 4.07
CA LEU A 9 -3.12 6.85 4.42
C LEU A 9 -3.96 7.90 3.70
N GLU A 10 -3.44 9.11 3.51
CA GLU A 10 -4.10 10.15 2.73
C GLU A 10 -4.22 9.75 1.25
N ALA A 11 -3.13 9.28 0.64
CA ALA A 11 -3.13 8.74 -0.72
C ALA A 11 -4.11 7.56 -0.86
N PHE A 12 -4.17 6.69 0.15
CA PHE A 12 -5.08 5.55 0.18
C PHE A 12 -6.55 5.97 0.15
N ARG A 13 -6.96 6.95 0.97
CA ARG A 13 -8.35 7.46 0.97
C ARG A 13 -8.74 8.01 -0.39
N ILE A 14 -7.83 8.77 -1.03
CA ILE A 14 -8.04 9.29 -2.38
C ILE A 14 -8.22 8.15 -3.39
N ALA A 15 -7.37 7.12 -3.34
CA ALA A 15 -7.46 5.96 -4.23
C ALA A 15 -8.75 5.15 -4.03
N ARG A 16 -9.19 5.00 -2.77
CA ARG A 16 -10.42 4.29 -2.38
C ARG A 16 -11.69 4.94 -2.93
N GLU A 17 -11.73 6.27 -2.93
CA GLU A 17 -12.90 7.03 -3.38
C GLU A 17 -12.87 7.37 -4.88
N SER A 18 -11.73 7.14 -5.55
CA SER A 18 -11.56 7.52 -6.94
C SER A 18 -12.25 6.55 -7.92
N ASN A 19 -12.90 7.14 -8.92
CA ASN A 19 -13.37 6.47 -10.15
C ASN A 19 -12.62 6.99 -11.39
N GLU A 20 -11.51 7.69 -11.19
CA GLU A 20 -10.69 8.27 -12.25
C GLU A 20 -9.90 7.18 -12.97
N LYS A 21 -9.33 7.53 -14.12
CA LYS A 21 -8.43 6.61 -14.83
C LYS A 21 -7.09 6.52 -14.10
N PRO A 22 -6.34 5.40 -14.22
CA PRO A 22 -5.11 5.18 -13.45
C PRO A 22 -4.09 6.31 -13.53
N TRP A 23 -3.91 6.94 -14.70
CA TRP A 23 -2.96 8.04 -14.86
C TRP A 23 -3.42 9.33 -14.17
N GLU A 24 -4.72 9.62 -14.18
CA GLU A 24 -5.30 10.79 -13.50
C GLU A 24 -5.17 10.62 -11.99
N LEU A 25 -5.48 9.41 -11.49
CA LEU A 25 -5.27 9.08 -10.09
C LEU A 25 -3.78 9.18 -9.73
N GLN A 26 -2.87 8.68 -10.58
CA GLN A 26 -1.44 8.80 -10.32
C GLN A 26 -0.99 10.25 -10.16
N ASP A 27 -1.41 11.15 -11.06
CA ASP A 27 -1.06 12.57 -10.98
C ASP A 27 -1.62 13.23 -9.72
N LYS A 28 -2.83 12.84 -9.31
CA LYS A 28 -3.47 13.30 -8.08
C LYS A 28 -2.73 12.81 -6.83
N LEU A 29 -2.42 11.52 -6.77
CA LEU A 29 -1.69 10.92 -5.65
C LEU A 29 -0.27 11.51 -5.52
N LYS A 30 0.42 11.80 -6.63
CA LYS A 30 1.74 12.42 -6.62
C LYS A 30 1.76 13.84 -6.03
N LYS A 31 0.66 14.59 -6.15
CA LYS A 31 0.55 15.93 -5.53
C LYS A 31 0.53 15.84 -4.00
N VAL A 32 -0.04 14.77 -3.45
CA VAL A 32 -0.12 14.52 -2.00
C VAL A 32 1.14 13.82 -1.49
N PHE A 33 1.57 12.79 -2.21
CA PHE A 33 2.73 12.01 -1.88
C PHE A 33 3.61 11.78 -3.11
N PRO A 34 4.65 12.61 -3.33
CA PRO A 34 5.53 12.51 -4.50
C PRO A 34 6.25 11.15 -4.66
N SER A 35 6.32 10.36 -3.59
CA SER A 35 6.86 8.99 -3.61
C SER A 35 5.98 7.97 -4.32
N VAL A 36 4.76 8.33 -4.74
CA VAL A 36 3.92 7.46 -5.57
C VAL A 36 4.59 7.28 -6.94
N VAL A 37 4.94 6.05 -7.29
CA VAL A 37 5.69 5.73 -8.51
C VAL A 37 4.83 5.10 -9.60
N ALA A 38 3.73 4.44 -9.23
CA ALA A 38 2.84 3.76 -10.17
C ALA A 38 1.43 3.64 -9.60
N VAL A 39 0.42 3.66 -10.49
CA VAL A 39 -0.96 3.25 -10.22
C VAL A 39 -1.34 2.18 -11.23
N GLY A 40 -1.89 1.06 -10.75
CA GLY A 40 -2.36 -0.04 -11.59
C GLY A 40 -3.78 0.18 -12.12
N ASP A 41 -4.20 -0.65 -13.07
CA ASP A 41 -5.57 -0.63 -13.61
C ASP A 41 -6.63 -0.99 -12.56
N ASP A 42 -6.23 -1.75 -11.53
CA ASP A 42 -7.03 -2.04 -10.34
C ASP A 42 -7.08 -0.87 -9.34
N LEU A 43 -6.49 0.28 -9.70
CA LEU A 43 -6.33 1.48 -8.89
C LEU A 43 -5.56 1.26 -7.59
N SER A 44 -4.85 0.13 -7.48
CA SER A 44 -3.80 -0.03 -6.48
C SER A 44 -2.64 0.91 -6.82
N PHE A 45 -1.97 1.43 -5.80
CA PHE A 45 -0.85 2.35 -6.00
C PHE A 45 0.40 1.84 -5.33
N THR A 46 1.55 2.14 -5.93
CA THR A 46 2.87 1.78 -5.42
C THR A 46 3.61 3.04 -4.98
N VAL A 47 4.17 3.01 -3.78
CA VAL A 47 5.04 4.06 -3.25
C VAL A 47 6.46 3.54 -3.11
N LYS A 48 7.43 4.44 -3.33
CA LYS A 48 8.85 4.22 -3.09
C LYS A 48 9.27 4.93 -1.82
N LEU A 49 9.60 4.16 -0.80
CA LEU A 49 10.10 4.63 0.48
C LEU A 49 11.59 4.99 0.39
N GLU A 50 12.08 5.76 1.37
CA GLU A 50 13.48 6.22 1.40
C GLU A 50 14.46 5.09 1.70
N LYS A 51 14.05 4.15 2.55
CA LYS A 51 14.80 2.97 2.96
C LYS A 51 14.02 1.70 2.65
N ASP A 52 14.75 0.59 2.59
CA ASP A 52 14.12 -0.72 2.57
C ASP A 52 13.34 -0.93 3.85
N VAL A 53 12.19 -1.61 3.73
CA VAL A 53 11.32 -1.94 4.86
C VAL A 53 11.16 -3.44 4.97
N THR A 54 11.14 -3.92 6.20
CA THR A 54 10.77 -5.30 6.51
C THR A 54 9.41 -5.33 7.19
N VAL A 55 8.70 -6.44 7.02
CA VAL A 55 7.37 -6.64 7.58
C VAL A 55 7.50 -7.62 8.75
N ASP A 56 6.95 -7.25 9.91
CA ASP A 56 6.67 -8.21 10.98
C ASP A 56 5.56 -9.16 10.52
N GLU A 57 5.97 -10.33 10.01
CA GLU A 57 5.05 -11.31 9.44
C GLU A 57 4.08 -11.88 10.47
N GLU A 58 4.52 -12.08 11.71
CA GLU A 58 3.65 -12.62 12.77
C GLU A 58 2.51 -11.65 13.06
N LYS A 59 2.83 -10.36 13.21
CA LYS A 59 1.82 -9.32 13.40
C LYS A 59 0.87 -9.27 12.23
N VAL A 60 1.36 -9.28 10.99
CA VAL A 60 0.50 -9.19 9.80
C VAL A 60 -0.41 -10.42 9.64
N LEU A 61 0.10 -11.64 9.89
CA LEU A 61 -0.71 -12.85 9.85
C LEU A 61 -1.79 -12.86 10.94
N SER A 62 -1.51 -12.28 12.12
CA SER A 62 -2.49 -12.12 13.20
C SER A 62 -3.68 -11.21 12.82
N LEU A 63 -3.50 -10.32 11.84
CA LEU A 63 -4.55 -9.46 11.27
C LEU A 63 -5.45 -10.20 10.26
N GLY A 64 -5.26 -11.52 10.07
CA GLY A 64 -6.00 -12.33 9.11
C GLY A 64 -5.44 -12.30 7.69
N ALA A 65 -4.21 -11.81 7.51
CA ALA A 65 -3.54 -11.86 6.23
C ALA A 65 -3.23 -13.29 5.80
N LYS A 66 -3.30 -13.55 4.49
CA LYS A 66 -2.72 -14.72 3.85
C LYS A 66 -1.54 -14.30 2.98
N LYS A 67 -0.39 -14.92 3.16
CA LYS A 67 0.78 -14.67 2.30
C LYS A 67 0.50 -15.22 0.90
N VAL A 68 0.68 -14.38 -0.11
CA VAL A 68 0.45 -14.69 -1.52
C VAL A 68 1.60 -14.15 -2.36
N LYS A 69 1.64 -14.54 -3.64
CA LYS A 69 2.58 -13.99 -4.63
C LYS A 69 1.83 -13.03 -5.56
N ILE A 70 2.28 -11.78 -5.65
CA ILE A 70 1.73 -10.79 -6.59
C ILE A 70 2.91 -10.21 -7.36
N TYR A 71 3.13 -10.66 -8.59
CA TYR A 71 4.27 -10.19 -9.39
C TYR A 71 4.26 -8.65 -9.54
N PRO A 72 5.41 -7.96 -9.38
CA PRO A 72 6.76 -8.50 -9.10
C PRO A 72 7.11 -8.72 -7.61
N PHE A 73 6.18 -8.46 -6.69
CA PHE A 73 6.38 -8.55 -5.24
C PHE A 73 6.35 -10.00 -4.74
N LYS A 74 7.40 -10.41 -4.01
CA LYS A 74 7.45 -11.75 -3.39
C LYS A 74 6.74 -11.78 -2.04
N ASN A 75 6.73 -10.65 -1.31
CA ASN A 75 6.00 -10.52 -0.06
C ASN A 75 4.71 -9.74 -0.31
N ALA A 76 3.62 -10.48 -0.54
CA ALA A 76 2.28 -9.91 -0.62
C ALA A 76 1.36 -10.57 0.40
N TYR A 77 0.49 -9.76 0.98
CA TYR A 77 -0.41 -10.11 2.06
C TYR A 77 -1.82 -9.77 1.63
N ARG A 78 -2.62 -10.81 1.40
CA ARG A 78 -4.01 -10.67 0.99
C ARG A 78 -4.90 -10.73 2.22
N PHE A 79 -5.81 -9.76 2.32
CA PHE A 79 -6.83 -9.72 3.35
C PHE A 79 -8.17 -10.13 2.76
N GLU A 80 -9.24 -10.09 3.56
CA GLU A 80 -10.60 -10.34 3.07
C GLU A 80 -10.93 -9.44 1.86
N LYS A 81 -10.52 -8.16 1.93
CA LYS A 81 -10.59 -7.21 0.83
C LYS A 81 -9.21 -6.61 0.59
N GLY A 82 -8.84 -6.51 -0.69
CA GLY A 82 -7.56 -5.95 -1.10
C GLY A 82 -6.33 -6.75 -0.66
N PHE A 83 -5.18 -6.12 -0.82
CA PHE A 83 -3.87 -6.65 -0.47
C PHE A 83 -2.90 -5.51 -0.18
N VAL A 84 -1.81 -5.85 0.50
CA VAL A 84 -0.63 -5.01 0.61
C VAL A 84 0.59 -5.84 0.22
N ALA A 85 1.48 -5.29 -0.60
CA ALA A 85 2.69 -5.98 -1.05
C ALA A 85 3.93 -5.12 -0.82
N VAL A 86 5.01 -5.75 -0.41
CA VAL A 86 6.27 -5.10 0.00
C VAL A 86 7.44 -5.82 -0.65
N GLU A 87 8.37 -5.06 -1.24
CA GLU A 87 9.63 -5.59 -1.74
C GLU A 87 10.71 -4.49 -1.68
N GLY A 88 11.74 -4.68 -0.85
CA GLY A 88 12.75 -3.66 -0.57
C GLY A 88 12.10 -2.37 -0.07
N LYS A 89 12.26 -1.28 -0.82
CA LYS A 89 11.64 0.04 -0.54
C LYS A 89 10.29 0.28 -1.21
N PHE A 90 9.72 -0.71 -1.89
CA PHE A 90 8.46 -0.55 -2.60
C PHE A 90 7.30 -1.13 -1.81
N LEU A 91 6.23 -0.36 -1.67
CA LEU A 91 4.99 -0.76 -1.02
C LEU A 91 3.83 -0.52 -1.99
N ARG A 92 3.11 -1.59 -2.35
CA ARG A 92 1.91 -1.53 -3.19
C ARG A 92 0.68 -1.80 -2.34
N ILE A 93 -0.33 -0.93 -2.47
CA ILE A 93 -1.54 -0.94 -1.65
C ILE A 93 -2.74 -1.02 -2.58
N SER A 94 -3.57 -2.04 -2.41
CA SER A 94 -4.89 -2.10 -3.02
C SER A 94 -5.82 -1.09 -2.38
N ARG A 95 -6.62 -0.38 -3.19
CA ARG A 95 -7.64 0.56 -2.69
C ARG A 95 -8.78 -0.10 -1.89
N ASP A 96 -8.92 -1.41 -2.01
CA ASP A 96 -10.02 -2.16 -1.38
C ASP A 96 -9.69 -2.66 0.03
N VAL A 97 -8.44 -2.49 0.49
CA VAL A 97 -8.05 -2.91 1.86
C VAL A 97 -8.83 -2.12 2.91
N ASP A 98 -9.11 -2.74 4.06
CA ASP A 98 -9.68 -2.00 5.18
C ASP A 98 -8.67 -0.98 5.72
N GLU A 99 -9.10 0.25 6.02
CA GLU A 99 -8.18 1.31 6.46
C GLU A 99 -7.54 0.98 7.82
N LYS A 100 -8.26 0.31 8.73
CA LYS A 100 -7.70 -0.09 10.03
C LYS A 100 -6.63 -1.16 9.83
N ILE A 101 -6.88 -2.12 8.95
CA ILE A 101 -5.89 -3.14 8.58
C ILE A 101 -4.65 -2.48 7.97
N LEU A 102 -4.83 -1.50 7.07
CA LEU A 102 -3.71 -0.78 6.47
C LEU A 102 -2.89 -0.05 7.53
N ARG A 103 -3.52 0.59 8.51
CA ARG A 103 -2.82 1.25 9.62
C ARG A 103 -1.98 0.26 10.42
N GLU A 104 -2.58 -0.84 10.85
CA GLU A 104 -1.87 -1.88 11.60
C GLU A 104 -0.73 -2.52 10.80
N PHE A 105 -0.92 -2.70 9.49
CA PHE A 105 0.13 -3.17 8.59
C PHE A 105 1.29 -2.18 8.51
N LEU A 106 1.00 -0.87 8.38
CA LEU A 106 2.05 0.15 8.38
C LEU A 106 2.80 0.22 9.72
N ASP A 107 2.14 -0.10 10.83
CA ASP A 107 2.76 -0.25 12.15
C ASP A 107 3.61 -1.51 12.29
N ALA A 108 3.40 -2.51 11.42
CA ALA A 108 4.23 -3.71 11.32
C ALA A 108 5.47 -3.51 10.42
N LEU A 109 5.68 -2.31 9.86
CA LEU A 109 6.86 -1.98 9.06
C LEU A 109 7.98 -1.39 9.93
N SER A 110 9.20 -1.92 9.78
CA SER A 110 10.44 -1.42 10.42
C SER A 110 11.41 -0.82 9.42
#